data_AF-A0A8H4INH1-F1
#
_entry.id   AF-A0A8H4INH1-F1
#
_cell.length_a   1.000
_cell.length_b   1.000
_cell.length_c   1.000
_cell.angle_alpha   90.00
_cell.angle_beta   90.00
_cell.angle_gamma   90.00
#
_symmetry.space_group_name_H-M   'P 1'
#
loop_
_entity.id
_entity.type
_entity.pdbx_description
1 polymer ?
#
loop_
_entity_poly.entity_id
_entity_poly.type
_entity_poly.pdbx_seq_one_letter_code
_entity_poly.pdbx_strand_id
1 'polypeptide(L)'
;MQLTTVLVNLVLATLSSTAPAPQCCGLPPPQCCEVPEPPPPPPPPPPCGSPVPNPNPRPYPNPNPNPNPNPIPNPIPNPNPPAAATNRTFGIMALRSASPIHFLSVVATQSGLQLGKKQDAACDKPSDYATFLLDNSTAKLFLYDGPKSSYQQLYTDRSGMGQGVLQYTRTRDQTLNPNRIETTGFVVPKDSPDLQFKDVGFLACPGTGDIWSVWLDAGVANPGGITGCLGFSARAVDTTDPVACVYT
;
A
#
# COMPACT_ATOMS: atom_id res chain seq x y z
N MET A 1 16.13 -47.09 -39.95
CA MET A 1 17.58 -46.85 -39.79
C MET A 1 17.72 -45.45 -39.21
N GLN A 2 18.29 -45.15 -38.04
CA GLN A 2 18.90 -45.91 -36.96
C GLN A 2 18.50 -45.19 -35.65
N LEU A 3 18.22 -45.98 -34.60
CA LEU A 3 18.12 -45.52 -33.22
C LEU A 3 19.53 -45.29 -32.68
N THR A 4 19.78 -44.15 -32.03
CA THR A 4 20.97 -43.95 -31.20
C THR A 4 20.56 -43.86 -29.74
N THR A 5 20.69 -44.99 -29.05
CA THR A 5 20.48 -45.16 -27.62
C THR A 5 21.67 -44.57 -26.87
N VAL A 6 21.43 -43.52 -26.07
CA VAL A 6 22.42 -43.01 -25.12
C VAL A 6 22.12 -43.64 -23.76
N LEU A 7 22.91 -44.66 -23.40
CA LEU A 7 22.98 -45.20 -22.04
C LEU A 7 23.84 -44.26 -21.19
N VAL A 8 23.23 -43.57 -20.22
CA VAL A 8 23.97 -42.90 -19.13
C VAL A 8 23.83 -43.77 -17.89
N ASN A 9 24.97 -44.25 -17.43
CA ASN A 9 25.13 -45.10 -16.25
C ASN A 9 24.70 -44.36 -14.97
N LEU A 10 23.68 -44.89 -14.30
CA LEU A 10 23.25 -44.47 -12.98
C LEU A 10 24.14 -45.14 -11.92
N VAL A 11 25.10 -44.40 -11.37
CA VAL A 11 25.91 -44.86 -10.23
C VAL A 11 25.14 -44.55 -8.94
N LEU A 12 24.50 -45.57 -8.36
CA LEU A 12 23.98 -45.50 -6.99
C LEU A 12 25.15 -45.52 -6.01
N ALA A 13 25.48 -44.37 -5.43
CA ALA A 13 26.32 -44.28 -4.23
C ALA A 13 25.44 -44.48 -2.99
N THR A 14 25.50 -45.66 -2.37
CA THR A 14 24.88 -45.92 -1.06
C THR A 14 25.73 -45.31 0.04
N LEU A 15 25.30 -44.18 0.60
CA LEU A 15 25.84 -43.62 1.84
C LEU A 15 25.18 -44.30 3.04
N SER A 16 25.80 -45.39 3.52
CA SER A 16 25.54 -45.93 4.85
C SER A 16 26.25 -45.07 5.89
N SER A 17 25.55 -44.08 6.43
CA SER A 17 26.01 -43.30 7.59
C SER A 17 25.41 -43.88 8.87
N THR A 18 26.14 -44.79 9.50
CA THR A 18 25.94 -45.18 10.90
C THR A 18 26.64 -44.15 11.78
N ALA A 19 25.92 -43.08 12.13
CA ALA A 19 26.37 -42.19 13.20
C ALA A 19 26.08 -42.84 14.57
N PRO A 20 27.07 -42.97 15.47
CA PRO A 20 26.86 -43.49 16.81
C PRO A 20 26.02 -42.52 17.65
N ALA A 21 25.04 -43.07 18.37
CA ALA A 21 24.22 -42.34 19.32
C ALA A 21 25.09 -41.66 20.40
N PRO A 22 24.88 -40.37 20.71
CA PRO A 22 25.54 -39.75 21.84
C PRO A 22 24.94 -40.33 23.13
N GLN A 23 25.82 -40.91 23.93
CA GLN A 23 25.54 -41.40 25.28
C GLN A 23 25.09 -40.23 26.16
N CYS A 24 23.90 -40.35 26.74
CA CYS A 24 23.39 -39.46 27.78
C CYS A 24 24.23 -39.64 29.05
N CYS A 25 25.22 -38.78 29.24
CA CYS A 25 25.97 -38.68 30.49
C CYS A 25 25.45 -37.48 31.31
N GLY A 26 24.67 -37.79 32.36
CA GLY A 26 24.65 -37.10 33.66
C GLY A 26 24.57 -35.57 33.72
N LEU A 27 23.44 -34.97 33.34
CA LEU A 27 23.12 -33.59 33.73
C LEU A 27 22.19 -33.57 34.97
N PRO A 28 22.42 -32.67 35.95
CA PRO A 28 21.54 -32.46 37.09
C PRO A 28 20.12 -32.04 36.62
N PRO A 29 19.07 -32.27 37.44
CA PRO A 29 17.68 -32.08 37.03
C PRO A 29 17.46 -30.70 36.42
N PRO A 30 16.65 -30.57 35.35
CA PRO A 30 16.35 -29.28 34.76
C PRO A 30 15.66 -28.43 35.82
N GLN A 31 16.33 -27.38 36.29
CA GLN A 31 15.64 -26.30 36.97
C GLN A 31 14.61 -25.77 35.98
N CYS A 32 13.34 -25.84 36.39
CA CYS A 32 12.24 -25.20 35.69
C CYS A 32 12.72 -23.80 35.31
N CYS A 33 12.78 -23.50 34.01
CA CYS A 33 12.99 -22.15 33.55
C CYS A 33 11.88 -21.32 34.18
N GLU A 34 12.23 -20.53 35.19
CA GLU A 34 11.35 -19.58 35.83
C GLU A 34 10.89 -18.64 34.72
N VAL A 35 9.61 -18.74 34.36
CA VAL A 35 9.00 -17.84 33.39
C VAL A 35 9.20 -16.44 33.97
N PRO A 36 9.83 -15.49 33.26
CA PRO A 36 9.97 -14.14 33.76
C PRO A 36 8.57 -13.61 34.06
N GLU A 37 8.35 -13.30 35.34
CA GLU A 37 7.06 -12.81 35.83
C GLU A 37 6.68 -11.55 35.03
N PRO A 38 5.43 -11.43 34.57
CA PRO A 38 5.00 -10.27 33.80
C PRO A 38 5.29 -8.98 34.61
N PRO A 39 5.72 -7.90 33.95
CA PRO A 39 6.01 -6.65 34.63
C PRO A 39 4.77 -6.18 35.41
N PRO A 40 4.96 -5.60 36.61
CA PRO A 40 3.86 -5.14 37.42
C PRO A 40 3.01 -4.12 36.64
N PRO A 41 1.67 -4.12 36.83
CA PRO A 41 0.81 -3.18 36.16
C PRO A 41 1.18 -1.72 36.52
N PRO A 42 1.02 -0.78 35.59
CA PRO A 42 1.29 0.63 35.86
C PRO A 42 0.41 1.16 37.00
N PRO A 43 0.89 2.12 37.80
CA PRO A 43 0.09 2.72 38.86
C PRO A 43 -1.16 3.40 38.30
N PRO A 44 -2.28 3.39 39.06
CA PRO A 44 -3.50 4.05 38.63
C PRO A 44 -3.27 5.56 38.43
N PRO A 45 -3.96 6.19 37.46
CA PRO A 45 -3.87 7.62 37.25
C PRO A 45 -4.34 8.38 38.52
N PRO A 46 -3.75 9.56 38.80
CA PRO A 46 -4.17 10.36 39.93
C PRO A 46 -5.66 10.74 39.81
N PRO A 47 -6.40 10.82 40.94
CA PRO A 47 -7.81 11.19 40.92
C PRO A 47 -7.98 12.57 40.30
N CYS A 48 -8.86 12.69 39.31
CA CYS A 48 -9.29 13.96 38.75
C CYS A 48 -9.74 14.87 39.89
N GLY A 49 -9.06 16.01 40.05
CA GLY A 49 -9.44 17.04 40.98
C GLY A 49 -10.87 17.51 40.72
N SER A 50 -11.60 17.73 41.81
CA SER A 50 -12.98 18.25 41.81
C SER A 50 -13.11 19.52 40.96
N PRO A 51 -14.25 19.74 40.29
CA PRO A 51 -14.49 20.95 39.52
C PRO A 51 -14.45 22.19 40.42
N VAL A 52 -13.58 23.14 40.08
CA VAL A 52 -13.48 24.44 40.73
C VAL A 52 -14.76 25.24 40.42
N PRO A 53 -15.44 25.86 41.41
CA PRO A 53 -16.63 26.66 41.15
C PRO A 53 -16.33 27.84 40.22
N ASN A 54 -17.14 27.96 39.17
CA ASN A 54 -17.08 29.03 38.17
C ASN A 54 -17.26 30.41 38.84
N PRO A 55 -16.30 31.35 38.74
CA PRO A 55 -16.49 32.71 39.23
C PRO A 55 -17.52 33.46 38.39
N ASN A 56 -18.44 34.11 39.10
CA ASN A 56 -19.57 34.90 38.58
C ASN A 56 -19.17 35.86 37.43
N PRO A 57 -20.00 36.04 36.37
CA PRO A 57 -19.69 36.96 35.28
C PRO A 57 -19.62 38.41 35.77
N ARG A 58 -18.51 39.11 35.47
CA ARG A 58 -18.40 40.55 35.69
C ARG A 58 -19.29 41.32 34.69
N PRO A 59 -19.84 42.48 35.08
CA PRO A 59 -20.59 43.34 34.16
C PRO A 59 -19.71 43.84 33.01
N TYR A 60 -20.23 43.76 31.79
CA TYR A 60 -19.61 44.27 30.56
C TYR A 60 -19.34 45.77 30.65
N PRO A 61 -18.13 46.26 30.30
CA PRO A 61 -17.88 47.67 30.09
C PRO A 61 -18.55 48.17 28.78
N ASN A 62 -19.10 49.37 28.86
CA ASN A 62 -19.76 50.14 27.81
C ASN A 62 -18.94 50.22 26.49
N PRO A 63 -19.54 50.10 25.29
CA PRO A 63 -18.81 50.23 24.03
C PRO A 63 -18.21 51.64 23.85
N ASN A 64 -16.90 51.66 23.57
CA ASN A 64 -16.15 52.86 23.20
C ASN A 64 -16.61 53.39 21.82
N PRO A 65 -16.72 54.72 21.60
CA PRO A 65 -17.05 55.27 20.29
C PRO A 65 -16.04 54.90 19.20
N ASN A 66 -16.62 54.59 18.04
CA ASN A 66 -16.02 54.08 16.81
C ASN A 66 -14.79 54.87 16.30
N PRO A 67 -13.65 54.22 16.00
CA PRO A 67 -12.56 54.83 15.25
C PRO A 67 -12.92 55.04 13.78
N ASN A 68 -12.50 56.21 13.26
CA ASN A 68 -12.54 56.68 11.87
C ASN A 68 -12.40 55.56 10.80
N PRO A 69 -13.18 55.56 9.69
CA PRO A 69 -13.04 54.57 8.63
C PRO A 69 -11.65 54.61 7.99
N ASN A 70 -10.92 53.50 8.09
CA ASN A 70 -9.72 53.28 7.29
C ASN A 70 -10.07 53.25 5.78
N PRO A 71 -9.14 53.66 4.90
CA PRO A 71 -9.31 53.55 3.46
C PRO A 71 -9.60 52.11 3.04
N ILE A 72 -10.58 51.96 2.14
CA ILE A 72 -11.03 50.68 1.57
C ILE A 72 -9.84 50.01 0.86
N PRO A 73 -9.44 48.77 1.21
CA PRO A 73 -8.47 48.02 0.43
C PRO A 73 -9.00 47.78 -0.99
N ASN A 74 -8.14 47.98 -2.01
CA ASN A 74 -8.45 47.62 -3.39
C ASN A 74 -9.03 46.20 -3.48
N PRO A 75 -9.87 45.89 -4.49
CA PRO A 75 -10.41 44.56 -4.69
C PRO A 75 -9.27 43.53 -4.70
N ILE A 76 -9.28 42.65 -3.71
CA ILE A 76 -8.44 41.46 -3.69
C ILE A 76 -8.80 40.71 -4.97
N PRO A 77 -7.84 40.34 -5.84
CA PRO A 77 -8.12 39.46 -6.96
C PRO A 77 -8.88 38.24 -6.43
N ASN A 78 -10.09 38.05 -6.93
CA ASN A 78 -10.95 36.92 -6.63
C ASN A 78 -10.10 35.64 -6.65
N PRO A 79 -10.23 34.72 -5.68
CA PRO A 79 -9.66 33.40 -5.83
C PRO A 79 -10.11 32.88 -7.19
N ASN A 80 -9.15 32.64 -8.07
CA ASN A 80 -9.38 31.90 -9.30
C ASN A 80 -10.26 30.70 -8.94
N PRO A 81 -11.34 30.40 -9.69
CA PRO A 81 -12.11 29.18 -9.46
C PRO A 81 -11.11 28.01 -9.31
N PRO A 82 -11.35 27.05 -8.40
CA PRO A 82 -10.44 25.92 -8.21
C PRO A 82 -10.12 25.37 -9.60
N ALA A 83 -8.84 25.33 -9.96
CA ALA A 83 -8.42 24.68 -11.18
C ALA A 83 -9.11 23.32 -11.19
N ALA A 84 -9.95 23.07 -12.20
CA ALA A 84 -10.69 21.83 -12.33
C ALA A 84 -9.71 20.69 -12.05
N ALA A 85 -10.04 19.85 -11.06
CA ALA A 85 -9.19 18.77 -10.59
C ALA A 85 -8.69 18.00 -11.81
N THR A 86 -7.41 18.16 -12.11
CA THR A 86 -6.85 17.70 -13.38
C THR A 86 -6.53 16.23 -13.18
N ASN A 87 -7.23 15.39 -13.94
CA ASN A 87 -6.91 13.99 -14.13
C ASN A 87 -5.43 13.83 -14.48
N ARG A 88 -4.71 12.97 -13.76
CA ARG A 88 -3.25 12.80 -13.88
C ARG A 88 -2.92 11.37 -14.29
N THR A 89 -2.09 11.21 -15.31
CA THR A 89 -1.61 9.89 -15.76
C THR A 89 -0.13 9.66 -15.42
N PHE A 90 0.17 8.48 -14.87
CA PHE A 90 1.52 8.12 -14.43
C PHE A 90 1.73 6.60 -14.41
N GLY A 91 2.98 6.17 -14.47
CA GLY A 91 3.39 4.84 -14.04
C GLY A 91 3.74 4.84 -12.55
N ILE A 92 3.80 3.67 -11.92
CA ILE A 92 4.24 3.54 -10.52
C ILE A 92 5.54 2.75 -10.47
N MET A 93 6.51 3.25 -9.71
CA MET A 93 7.80 2.62 -9.49
C MET A 93 8.02 2.36 -8.00
N ALA A 94 8.49 1.17 -7.64
CA ALA A 94 8.76 0.83 -6.25
C ALA A 94 10.11 1.38 -5.77
N LEU A 95 10.09 2.23 -4.74
CA LEU A 95 11.29 2.75 -4.09
C LEU A 95 11.51 2.08 -2.74
N ARG A 96 12.47 1.16 -2.72
CA ARG A 96 13.01 0.55 -1.49
C ARG A 96 14.50 0.25 -1.65
N SER A 97 15.39 1.07 -1.09
CA SER A 97 16.83 0.90 -1.27
C SER A 97 17.33 -0.47 -0.81
N ALA A 98 18.37 -0.99 -1.46
CA ALA A 98 18.99 -2.29 -1.14
C ALA A 98 17.99 -3.48 -1.11
N SER A 99 17.05 -3.49 -2.05
CA SER A 99 16.00 -4.48 -2.15
C SER A 99 15.83 -4.96 -3.59
N PRO A 100 15.47 -6.24 -3.84
CA PRO A 100 15.20 -6.74 -5.19
C PRO A 100 14.05 -6.00 -5.90
N ILE A 101 13.17 -5.35 -5.13
CA ILE A 101 12.05 -4.58 -5.70
C ILE A 101 12.40 -3.15 -6.09
N HIS A 102 13.62 -2.67 -5.81
CA HIS A 102 13.99 -1.28 -6.06
C HIS A 102 13.94 -0.97 -7.57
N PHE A 103 13.24 0.10 -7.93
CA PHE A 103 12.99 0.54 -9.31
C PHE A 103 12.16 -0.40 -10.18
N LEU A 104 11.58 -1.47 -9.62
CA LEU A 104 10.62 -2.26 -10.37
C LEU A 104 9.35 -1.43 -10.63
N SER A 105 8.92 -1.44 -11.89
CA SER A 105 7.66 -0.83 -12.29
C SER A 105 6.49 -1.72 -11.89
N VAL A 106 5.38 -1.09 -11.50
CA VAL A 106 4.12 -1.79 -11.26
C VAL A 106 3.49 -2.15 -12.60
N VAL A 107 3.10 -3.42 -12.72
CA VAL A 107 2.21 -3.95 -13.76
C VAL A 107 0.88 -4.35 -13.14
N ALA A 108 -0.15 -4.52 -13.98
CA ALA A 108 -1.46 -4.98 -13.57
C ALA A 108 -1.77 -6.26 -14.35
N THR A 109 -2.18 -7.31 -13.64
CA THR A 109 -2.38 -8.64 -14.23
C THR A 109 -3.12 -9.52 -13.24
N GLN A 110 -3.93 -10.46 -13.72
CA GLN A 110 -4.63 -11.44 -12.88
C GLN A 110 -5.48 -10.78 -11.77
N SER A 111 -6.14 -9.66 -12.12
CA SER A 111 -6.95 -8.86 -11.18
C SER A 111 -6.17 -8.22 -10.02
N GLY A 112 -4.84 -8.14 -10.09
CA GLY A 112 -3.99 -7.52 -9.05
C GLY A 112 -2.81 -6.74 -9.62
N LEU A 113 -2.06 -6.10 -8.73
CA LEU A 113 -0.85 -5.36 -9.09
C LEU A 113 0.39 -6.17 -8.74
N GLN A 114 1.42 -6.11 -9.59
CA GLN A 114 2.65 -6.88 -9.42
C GLN A 114 3.90 -6.06 -9.76
N LEU A 115 5.05 -6.49 -9.22
CA LEU A 115 6.39 -6.02 -9.56
C LEU A 115 7.21 -7.19 -10.12
N GLY A 116 8.16 -6.91 -11.01
CA GLY A 116 9.10 -7.91 -11.55
C GLY A 116 8.52 -8.82 -12.64
N LYS A 117 7.23 -8.66 -12.96
CA LYS A 117 6.58 -9.33 -14.09
C LYS A 117 6.51 -8.38 -15.30
N LYS A 118 6.59 -8.94 -16.51
CA LYS A 118 6.29 -8.21 -17.74
C LYS A 118 4.79 -7.96 -17.88
N GLN A 119 4.44 -6.83 -18.46
CA GLN A 119 3.06 -6.52 -18.81
C GLN A 119 2.56 -7.50 -19.88
N ASP A 120 1.43 -8.15 -19.62
CA ASP A 120 0.78 -9.09 -20.54
C ASP A 120 -0.63 -8.62 -20.98
N ALA A 121 -0.97 -7.37 -20.68
CA ALA A 121 -2.22 -6.74 -21.08
C ALA A 121 -2.30 -6.44 -22.58
N ALA A 122 -3.53 -6.32 -23.08
CA ALA A 122 -3.80 -5.87 -24.44
C ALA A 122 -3.68 -4.33 -24.49
N CYS A 123 -2.59 -3.84 -25.08
CA CYS A 123 -2.26 -2.41 -25.14
C CYS A 123 -2.25 -1.87 -26.57
N ASP A 124 -2.42 -0.55 -26.71
CA ASP A 124 -2.27 0.17 -27.98
C ASP A 124 -0.81 0.17 -28.49
N LYS A 125 0.15 0.10 -27.58
CA LYS A 125 1.59 -0.08 -27.86
C LYS A 125 2.25 -0.95 -26.77
N PRO A 126 3.39 -1.61 -27.06
CA PRO A 126 4.12 -2.38 -26.05
C PRO A 126 4.49 -1.52 -24.84
N SER A 127 4.38 -2.09 -23.64
CA SER A 127 4.74 -1.45 -22.37
C SER A 127 5.30 -2.49 -21.41
N ASP A 128 6.18 -2.07 -20.51
CA ASP A 128 6.70 -2.90 -19.42
C ASP A 128 6.14 -2.45 -18.04
N TYR A 129 5.12 -1.60 -18.05
CA TYR A 129 4.45 -1.08 -16.85
C TYR A 129 2.95 -0.87 -17.09
N ALA A 130 2.17 -0.69 -16.03
CA ALA A 130 0.78 -0.26 -16.12
C ALA A 130 0.69 1.27 -16.02
N THR A 131 -0.09 1.89 -16.91
CA THR A 131 -0.42 3.31 -16.78
C THR A 131 -1.66 3.47 -15.90
N PHE A 132 -1.59 4.38 -14.94
CA PHE A 132 -2.67 4.70 -14.03
C PHE A 132 -3.25 6.09 -14.33
N LEU A 133 -4.53 6.24 -14.08
CA LEU A 133 -5.24 7.52 -14.11
C LEU A 133 -5.79 7.83 -12.71
N LEU A 134 -5.30 8.91 -12.11
CA LEU A 134 -5.83 9.44 -10.85
C LEU A 134 -6.83 10.56 -11.12
N ASP A 135 -8.06 10.37 -10.64
CA ASP A 135 -9.05 11.43 -10.51
C ASP A 135 -8.90 12.09 -9.15
N ASN A 136 -8.24 13.25 -9.13
CA ASN A 136 -7.99 14.02 -7.91
C ASN A 136 -9.27 14.56 -7.26
N SER A 137 -10.39 14.67 -7.98
CA SER A 137 -11.65 15.14 -7.39
C SER A 137 -12.34 14.07 -6.56
N THR A 138 -12.22 12.80 -6.98
CA THR A 138 -12.89 11.67 -6.32
C THR A 138 -11.93 10.77 -5.53
N ALA A 139 -10.62 11.02 -5.62
CA ALA A 139 -9.56 10.17 -5.07
C ALA A 139 -9.66 8.71 -5.54
N LYS A 140 -10.17 8.49 -6.76
CA LYS A 140 -10.27 7.20 -7.44
C LYS A 140 -9.07 7.01 -8.36
N LEU A 141 -8.58 5.77 -8.41
CA LEU A 141 -7.48 5.38 -9.27
C LEU A 141 -7.97 4.33 -10.27
N PHE A 142 -7.66 4.52 -11.54
CA PHE A 142 -8.05 3.65 -12.64
C PHE A 142 -6.81 3.14 -13.38
N LEU A 143 -6.94 2.02 -14.05
CA LEU A 143 -6.00 1.60 -15.08
C LEU A 143 -6.36 2.34 -16.38
N TYR A 144 -5.37 3.00 -16.98
CA TYR A 144 -5.58 3.83 -18.15
C TYR A 144 -5.85 2.98 -19.39
N ASP A 145 -7.05 3.13 -19.93
CA ASP A 145 -7.58 2.51 -21.15
C ASP A 145 -7.96 3.56 -22.22
N GLY A 146 -7.51 4.82 -22.04
CA GLY A 146 -7.72 5.93 -22.96
C GLY A 146 -8.24 7.22 -22.29
N PRO A 147 -8.59 8.26 -23.07
CA PRO A 147 -8.86 9.61 -22.54
C PRO A 147 -10.01 9.72 -21.53
N LYS A 148 -11.00 8.81 -21.59
CA LYS A 148 -12.16 8.78 -20.68
C LYS A 148 -12.00 7.74 -19.55
N SER A 149 -10.79 7.25 -19.34
CA SER A 149 -10.51 5.99 -18.64
C SER A 149 -11.36 5.77 -17.39
N SER A 150 -12.09 4.66 -17.39
CA SER A 150 -13.13 4.35 -16.40
C SER A 150 -13.60 2.90 -16.46
N TYR A 151 -12.88 2.03 -17.17
CA TYR A 151 -13.25 0.63 -17.28
C TYR A 151 -12.79 -0.18 -16.07
N GLN A 152 -11.53 -0.03 -15.67
CA GLN A 152 -10.93 -0.83 -14.59
C GLN A 152 -10.50 0.07 -13.45
N GLN A 153 -11.25 0.02 -12.35
CA GLN A 153 -11.03 0.85 -11.17
C GLN A 153 -10.29 0.04 -10.11
N LEU A 154 -9.28 0.65 -9.49
CA LEU A 154 -8.61 0.06 -8.34
C LEU A 154 -9.49 0.09 -7.10
N TYR A 155 -9.41 -0.97 -6.32
CA TYR A 155 -10.07 -1.10 -5.04
C TYR A 155 -9.20 -1.88 -4.07
N THR A 156 -9.47 -1.69 -2.79
CA THR A 156 -8.78 -2.42 -1.72
C THR A 156 -9.76 -2.88 -0.67
N ASP A 157 -9.33 -3.87 0.10
CA ASP A 157 -10.01 -4.30 1.31
C ASP A 157 -9.02 -4.43 2.46
N ARG A 158 -9.05 -3.43 3.34
CA ARG A 158 -8.22 -3.35 4.55
C ARG A 158 -8.86 -4.02 5.77
N SER A 159 -10.01 -4.69 5.62
CA SER A 159 -10.59 -5.47 6.72
C SER A 159 -9.69 -6.66 7.09
N GLY A 160 -9.91 -7.26 8.26
CA GLY A 160 -9.19 -8.48 8.65
C GLY A 160 -9.35 -9.65 7.67
N MET A 161 -10.42 -9.66 6.85
CA MET A 161 -10.62 -10.68 5.82
C MET A 161 -9.81 -10.38 4.55
N GLY A 162 -9.68 -9.11 4.16
CA GLY A 162 -8.92 -8.71 2.96
C GLY A 162 -7.45 -8.46 3.18
N GLN A 163 -7.07 -8.10 4.40
CA GLN A 163 -5.68 -7.93 4.83
C GLN A 163 -4.89 -6.92 3.97
N GLY A 164 -5.57 -5.95 3.35
CA GLY A 164 -4.95 -4.94 2.49
C GLY A 164 -4.81 -5.37 1.03
N VAL A 165 -5.57 -6.36 0.56
CA VAL A 165 -5.55 -6.76 -0.86
C VAL A 165 -5.81 -5.55 -1.76
N LEU A 166 -4.99 -5.37 -2.80
CA LEU A 166 -5.11 -4.28 -3.76
C LEU A 166 -5.32 -4.85 -5.16
N GLN A 167 -6.49 -4.57 -5.72
CA GLN A 167 -6.98 -5.17 -6.96
C GLN A 167 -7.63 -4.12 -7.85
N TYR A 168 -8.08 -4.54 -9.03
CA TYR A 168 -8.85 -3.71 -9.94
C TYR A 168 -10.08 -4.45 -10.46
N THR A 169 -11.12 -3.70 -10.83
CA THR A 169 -12.32 -4.27 -11.45
C THR A 169 -12.01 -4.76 -12.86
N ARG A 170 -12.64 -5.86 -13.27
CA ARG A 170 -12.53 -6.38 -14.65
C ARG A 170 -13.41 -5.61 -15.61
N THR A 171 -14.51 -5.05 -15.11
CA THR A 171 -15.47 -4.26 -15.88
C THR A 171 -15.88 -3.03 -15.08
N ARG A 172 -16.40 -2.02 -15.80
CA ARG A 172 -16.90 -0.78 -15.18
C ARG A 172 -18.00 -1.04 -14.16
N ASP A 173 -18.91 -1.95 -14.48
CA ASP A 173 -20.15 -2.17 -13.71
C ASP A 173 -20.02 -3.33 -12.71
N GLN A 174 -18.80 -3.80 -12.44
CA GLN A 174 -18.55 -4.83 -11.45
C GLN A 174 -19.05 -4.37 -10.08
N THR A 175 -20.00 -5.10 -9.50
CA THR A 175 -20.52 -4.81 -8.16
C THR A 175 -19.48 -5.18 -7.10
N LEU A 176 -19.04 -4.17 -6.33
CA LEU A 176 -18.15 -4.34 -5.19
C LEU A 176 -18.97 -4.24 -3.90
N ASN A 177 -18.58 -4.97 -2.85
CA ASN A 177 -19.27 -4.91 -1.56
C ASN A 177 -18.97 -3.57 -0.87
N PRO A 178 -19.94 -2.64 -0.77
CA PRO A 178 -19.69 -1.28 -0.28
C PRO A 178 -19.36 -1.22 1.22
N ASN A 179 -19.67 -2.27 1.98
CA ASN A 179 -19.41 -2.33 3.42
C ASN A 179 -17.98 -2.80 3.76
N ARG A 180 -17.21 -3.21 2.76
CA ARG A 180 -15.90 -3.84 2.94
C ARG A 180 -14.84 -3.26 2.00
N ILE A 181 -15.24 -3.00 0.75
CA ILE A 181 -14.33 -2.56 -0.30
C ILE A 181 -14.23 -1.05 -0.30
N GLU A 182 -13.00 -0.54 -0.29
CA GLU A 182 -12.66 0.86 -0.43
C GLU A 182 -12.21 1.12 -1.86
N THR A 183 -12.79 2.12 -2.51
CA THR A 183 -12.52 2.46 -3.92
C THR A 183 -12.00 3.89 -4.09
N THR A 184 -11.87 4.62 -3.00
CA THR A 184 -11.41 6.01 -2.92
C THR A 184 -10.37 6.17 -1.81
N GLY A 185 -9.53 7.21 -1.93
CA GLY A 185 -8.48 7.52 -0.97
C GLY A 185 -7.08 7.53 -1.56
N PHE A 186 -6.95 7.28 -2.87
CA PHE A 186 -5.70 7.42 -3.59
C PHE A 186 -5.40 8.90 -3.82
N VAL A 187 -4.18 9.31 -3.50
CA VAL A 187 -3.71 10.68 -3.71
C VAL A 187 -2.24 10.67 -4.08
N VAL A 188 -1.80 11.62 -4.90
CA VAL A 188 -0.39 12.00 -4.99
C VAL A 188 -0.29 13.44 -4.48
N PRO A 189 0.11 13.64 -3.21
CA PRO A 189 0.15 14.97 -2.60
C PRO A 189 1.09 15.93 -3.35
N LYS A 190 0.82 17.25 -3.27
CA LYS A 190 1.66 18.25 -3.95
C LYS A 190 3.10 18.30 -3.44
N ASP A 191 3.30 17.94 -2.18
CA ASP A 191 4.57 17.90 -1.47
C ASP A 191 5.27 16.53 -1.56
N SER A 192 4.68 15.54 -2.21
CA SER A 192 5.25 14.19 -2.32
C SER A 192 5.18 13.59 -3.72
N PRO A 193 6.31 13.01 -4.17
CA PRO A 193 6.45 12.05 -5.25
C PRO A 193 5.41 10.97 -5.42
N ASP A 194 4.93 10.52 -4.26
CA ASP A 194 4.49 9.16 -4.06
C ASP A 194 2.98 9.08 -4.06
N LEU A 195 2.47 8.07 -4.73
CA LEU A 195 1.11 7.61 -4.53
C LEU A 195 0.96 7.16 -3.09
N GLN A 196 -0.11 7.63 -2.45
CA GLN A 196 -0.52 7.27 -1.12
C GLN A 196 -1.96 6.78 -1.14
N PHE A 197 -2.30 5.89 -0.21
CA PHE A 197 -3.67 5.52 0.05
C PHE A 197 -3.98 5.81 1.52
N LYS A 198 -4.71 6.90 1.77
CA LYS A 198 -5.05 7.35 3.13
C LYS A 198 -3.80 7.39 4.03
N ASP A 199 -3.82 6.64 5.12
CA ASP A 199 -2.81 6.57 6.17
C ASP A 199 -1.94 5.30 6.11
N VAL A 200 -2.04 4.51 5.04
CA VAL A 200 -1.33 3.22 4.91
C VAL A 200 -0.28 3.22 3.80
N GLY A 201 0.76 2.41 3.99
CA GLY A 201 1.83 2.19 3.01
C GLY A 201 1.50 1.10 2.00
N PHE A 202 2.44 0.85 1.07
CA PHE A 202 2.37 -0.26 0.14
C PHE A 202 3.35 -1.36 0.54
N LEU A 203 2.94 -2.61 0.36
CA LEU A 203 3.73 -3.80 0.57
C LEU A 203 3.95 -4.53 -0.76
N ALA A 204 5.18 -4.98 -1.01
CA ALA A 204 5.50 -5.95 -2.03
C ALA A 204 5.71 -7.31 -1.38
N CYS A 205 4.81 -8.26 -1.64
CA CYS A 205 4.81 -9.59 -1.06
C CYS A 205 5.34 -10.62 -2.07
N PRO A 206 6.35 -11.43 -1.70
CA PRO A 206 7.01 -12.34 -2.63
C PRO A 206 6.04 -13.40 -3.15
N GLY A 207 6.11 -13.66 -4.46
CA GLY A 207 5.40 -14.74 -5.14
C GLY A 207 6.38 -15.76 -5.70
N THR A 208 6.01 -16.36 -6.83
CA THR A 208 6.86 -17.33 -7.54
C THR A 208 7.96 -16.61 -8.33
N GLY A 209 9.22 -17.02 -8.14
CA GLY A 209 10.36 -16.39 -8.80
C GLY A 209 10.61 -14.97 -8.30
N ASP A 210 11.02 -14.07 -9.19
CA ASP A 210 11.29 -12.66 -8.87
C ASP A 210 10.04 -11.76 -8.97
N ILE A 211 8.85 -12.36 -8.90
CA ILE A 211 7.57 -11.64 -8.99
C ILE A 211 7.05 -11.33 -7.60
N TRP A 212 6.55 -10.11 -7.41
CA TRP A 212 6.00 -9.65 -6.14
C TRP A 212 4.57 -9.16 -6.35
N SER A 213 3.65 -9.56 -5.49
CA SER A 213 2.30 -9.01 -5.45
C SER A 213 2.28 -7.72 -4.63
N VAL A 214 1.53 -6.71 -5.08
CA VAL A 214 1.42 -5.43 -4.38
C VAL A 214 0.14 -5.40 -3.54
N TRP A 215 0.29 -5.02 -2.28
CA TRP A 215 -0.75 -4.92 -1.27
C TRP A 215 -0.67 -3.55 -0.59
N LEU A 216 -1.70 -3.19 0.17
CA LEU A 216 -1.63 -2.13 1.16
C LEU A 216 -1.22 -2.70 2.51
N ASP A 217 -0.46 -1.93 3.28
CA ASP A 217 -0.12 -2.27 4.66
C ASP A 217 -1.33 -2.00 5.57
N ALA A 218 -2.20 -3.00 5.72
CA ALA A 218 -3.35 -2.93 6.62
C ALA A 218 -2.99 -3.28 8.08
N GLY A 219 -1.70 -3.25 8.46
CA GLY A 219 -1.23 -3.66 9.78
C GLY A 219 -1.22 -5.18 9.99
N VAL A 220 -1.28 -5.95 8.90
CA VAL A 220 -1.21 -7.42 8.92
C VAL A 220 0.19 -7.84 8.50
N ALA A 221 0.92 -8.53 9.38
CA ALA A 221 2.32 -8.89 9.14
C ALA A 221 2.52 -9.79 7.91
N ASN A 222 1.57 -10.70 7.65
CA ASN A 222 1.62 -11.66 6.55
C ASN A 222 0.31 -11.63 5.74
N PRO A 223 0.09 -10.60 4.92
CA PRO A 223 -1.14 -10.46 4.14
C PRO A 223 -1.30 -11.66 3.20
N GLY A 224 -2.49 -12.27 3.20
CA GLY A 224 -2.76 -13.49 2.43
C GLY A 224 -1.94 -14.72 2.89
N GLY A 225 -1.35 -14.67 4.09
CA GLY A 225 -0.43 -15.70 4.59
C GLY A 225 0.98 -15.64 3.98
N ILE A 226 1.30 -14.58 3.23
CA ILE A 226 2.60 -14.42 2.57
C ILE A 226 3.59 -13.81 3.54
N THR A 227 4.72 -14.48 3.78
CA THR A 227 5.81 -13.98 4.63
C THR A 227 6.86 -13.23 3.82
N GLY A 228 7.59 -12.31 4.46
CA GLY A 228 8.70 -11.59 3.82
C GLY A 228 8.27 -10.43 2.93
N CYS A 229 7.05 -9.91 3.15
CA CYS A 229 6.59 -8.70 2.49
C CYS A 229 7.45 -7.49 2.85
N LEU A 230 7.65 -6.62 1.88
CA LEU A 230 8.56 -5.48 1.96
C LEU A 230 7.79 -4.19 1.74
N GLY A 231 7.78 -3.30 2.72
CA GLY A 231 7.24 -1.95 2.56
C GLY A 231 8.04 -1.13 1.54
N PHE A 232 7.35 -0.40 0.67
CA PHE A 232 7.98 0.46 -0.33
C PHE A 232 7.21 1.76 -0.57
N SER A 233 7.91 2.80 -1.02
CA SER A 233 7.27 4.03 -1.50
C SER A 233 6.87 3.88 -2.97
N ALA A 234 5.60 4.09 -3.28
CA ALA A 234 5.05 3.97 -4.63
C ALA A 234 5.24 5.29 -5.41
N ARG A 235 6.38 5.48 -6.06
CA ARG A 235 6.70 6.70 -6.81
C ARG A 235 5.80 6.84 -8.04
N ALA A 236 5.01 7.91 -8.09
CA ALA A 236 4.27 8.27 -9.29
C ALA A 236 5.23 8.93 -10.30
N VAL A 237 5.43 8.29 -11.44
CA VAL A 237 6.28 8.77 -12.54
C VAL A 237 5.38 9.27 -13.66
N ASP A 238 5.30 10.58 -13.82
CA ASP A 238 4.42 11.21 -14.82
C ASP A 238 4.75 10.77 -16.24
N THR A 239 3.70 10.63 -17.06
CA THR A 239 3.84 10.35 -18.49
C THR A 239 3.01 11.32 -19.32
N THR A 240 3.63 11.88 -20.35
CA THR A 240 2.98 12.73 -21.36
C THR A 240 2.43 11.93 -22.55
N ASP A 241 2.80 10.65 -22.66
CA ASP A 241 2.37 9.74 -23.72
C ASP A 241 1.91 8.39 -23.11
N PRO A 242 0.79 8.39 -22.36
CA PRO A 242 0.31 7.21 -21.64
C PRO A 242 0.00 6.04 -22.60
N VAL A 243 0.29 4.81 -22.14
CA VAL A 243 -0.07 3.58 -22.86
C VAL A 243 -1.45 3.16 -22.41
N ALA A 244 -2.40 3.07 -23.34
CA ALA A 244 -3.76 2.59 -23.07
C ALA A 244 -3.80 1.07 -23.14
N CYS A 245 -4.23 0.41 -22.07
CA CYS A 245 -4.32 -1.04 -22.00
C CYS A 245 -5.64 -1.49 -21.36
N VAL A 246 -6.08 -2.68 -21.75
CA VAL A 246 -7.13 -3.45 -21.05
C VAL A 246 -6.50 -4.71 -20.46
N TYR A 247 -6.68 -4.86 -19.16
CA TYR A 247 -6.02 -5.87 -18.34
C TYR A 247 -6.98 -7.01 -18.02
N THR A 248 -6.46 -8.24 -17.95
CA THR A 248 -7.27 -9.43 -17.63
C THR A 248 -6.98 -9.97 -16.23
#